data_AF-A0A5P8VU00-F1
#
_entry.id   AF-A0A5P8VU00-F1
#
_cell.length_a   1.000
_cell.length_b   1.000
_cell.length_c   1.000
_cell.angle_alpha   90.00
_cell.angle_beta   90.00
_cell.angle_gamma   90.00
#
_symmetry.space_group_name_H-M   'P 1'
#
loop_
_entity.id
_entity.type
_entity.pdbx_description
1 polymer ?
#
loop_
_entity_poly.entity_id
_entity_poly.type
_entity_poly.pdbx_seq_one_letter_code
_entity_poly.pdbx_strand_id
1 'polypeptide(L)'
;MIVQLDNLPSYCQTFSAWLASGYQDESCLLRGQALLEALDWAQGKSLSNLDYQFLVASQELERRQLQQKLEAANQELQRLSTIANIDFLTQVANRRRFEEYLDIEWRRMTRSQQPLSLILVDVDLFKSYNDTYGHPMGDRCLSKIARAIKDVVQRPADLVARYGGEEFAVILSNTDILGATHIAEKICFAVRKLAIPHENSQVSSYVTLSAGLATVIPILNFNFQKIIVAADKALYQAKAAGRNRVCSCQEQTKNLEVERIATLAKLFLSDRLLIREELWLSIQKSQQINEKNQQLMKQLQEAMDKNQHIRQKSAEIIYKMR
;
A
#
# COMPACT_ATOMS: atom_id res chain seq x y z
N MET A 1 71.06 -38.34 -5.25
CA MET A 1 70.62 -39.09 -4.06
C MET A 1 69.24 -39.66 -4.36
N ILE A 2 69.11 -40.99 -4.44
CA ILE A 2 67.81 -41.65 -4.56
C ILE A 2 67.23 -41.68 -3.14
N VAL A 3 66.17 -40.90 -2.89
CA VAL A 3 65.49 -40.85 -1.60
C VAL A 3 64.52 -42.03 -1.55
N GLN A 4 64.70 -42.93 -0.58
CA GLN A 4 63.76 -44.03 -0.33
C GLN A 4 62.39 -43.44 0.08
N LEU A 5 61.34 -43.87 -0.64
CA LEU A 5 59.98 -43.32 -0.56
C LEU A 5 59.27 -43.56 0.80
N ASP A 6 59.81 -44.45 1.63
CA ASP A 6 59.12 -44.95 2.83
C ASP A 6 59.17 -43.98 4.04
N ASN A 7 59.90 -42.87 3.94
CA ASN A 7 60.04 -41.86 5.00
C ASN A 7 59.48 -40.47 4.63
N LEU A 8 58.65 -40.39 3.59
CA LEU A 8 58.03 -39.12 3.18
C LEU A 8 56.95 -38.68 4.18
N PRO A 9 56.88 -37.38 4.53
CA PRO A 9 55.82 -36.83 5.35
C PRO A 9 54.42 -37.18 4.81
N SER A 10 53.44 -37.35 5.70
CA SER A 10 52.06 -37.76 5.37
C SER A 10 51.42 -36.97 4.22
N TYR A 11 51.80 -35.71 4.01
CA TYR A 11 51.30 -34.88 2.91
C TYR A 11 51.89 -35.24 1.52
N CYS A 12 53.10 -35.80 1.46
CA CYS A 12 53.69 -36.28 0.20
C CYS A 12 53.08 -37.62 -0.23
N GLN A 13 52.65 -38.44 0.73
CA GLN A 13 51.96 -39.71 0.46
C GLN A 13 50.55 -39.47 -0.11
N THR A 14 49.89 -38.39 0.29
CA THR A 14 48.57 -37.99 -0.25
C THR A 14 48.67 -37.46 -1.68
N PHE A 15 49.78 -36.80 -2.05
CA PHE A 15 50.03 -36.38 -3.43
C PHE A 15 50.32 -37.56 -4.39
N SER A 16 51.06 -38.59 -3.94
CA SER A 16 51.28 -39.79 -4.76
C SER A 16 50.00 -40.62 -4.92
N ALA A 17 49.18 -40.73 -3.87
CA ALA A 17 47.87 -41.38 -3.93
C ALA A 17 46.90 -40.66 -4.90
N TRP A 18 47.02 -39.34 -5.04
CA TRP A 18 46.26 -38.54 -6.01
C TRP A 18 46.71 -38.76 -7.46
N LEU A 19 48.02 -38.82 -7.73
CA LEU A 19 48.52 -39.19 -9.06
C LEU A 19 48.05 -40.60 -9.46
N ALA A 20 47.98 -41.53 -8.49
CA ALA A 20 47.48 -42.88 -8.69
C ALA A 20 45.94 -42.96 -8.88
N SER A 21 45.18 -41.94 -8.45
CA SER A 21 43.71 -41.90 -8.61
C SER A 21 43.24 -41.37 -9.96
N GLY A 22 44.17 -40.96 -10.84
CA GLY A 22 43.83 -40.50 -12.19
C GLY A 22 43.12 -39.14 -12.22
N TYR A 23 43.49 -38.23 -11.33
CA TYR A 23 43.09 -36.81 -11.38
C TYR A 23 41.59 -36.51 -11.07
N GLN A 24 40.93 -37.36 -10.28
CA GLN A 24 39.49 -37.23 -10.02
C GLN A 24 39.10 -36.23 -8.91
N ASP A 25 40.06 -35.68 -8.15
CA ASP A 25 39.81 -34.72 -7.06
C ASP A 25 40.58 -33.40 -7.28
N GLU A 26 39.85 -32.35 -7.65
CA GLU A 26 40.38 -30.99 -7.95
C GLU A 26 40.96 -30.30 -6.71
N SER A 27 40.50 -30.64 -5.51
CA SER A 27 40.95 -30.00 -4.27
C SER A 27 42.41 -30.34 -3.92
N CYS A 28 42.91 -31.46 -4.43
CA CYS A 28 44.28 -31.95 -4.22
C CYS A 28 45.27 -31.36 -5.25
N LEU A 29 44.83 -31.06 -6.48
CA LEU A 29 45.62 -30.37 -7.51
C LEU A 29 46.01 -28.96 -7.03
N LEU A 30 45.03 -28.24 -6.45
CA LEU A 30 45.22 -26.92 -5.82
C LEU A 30 46.19 -26.95 -4.62
N ARG A 31 46.22 -28.04 -3.84
CA ARG A 31 47.15 -28.18 -2.69
C ARG A 31 48.56 -28.56 -3.11
N GLY A 32 48.72 -29.39 -4.15
CA GLY A 32 50.02 -29.72 -4.72
C GLY A 32 50.72 -28.52 -5.36
N GLN A 33 49.95 -27.65 -6.01
CA GLN A 33 50.44 -26.42 -6.62
C GLN A 33 50.89 -25.39 -5.58
N ALA A 34 50.09 -25.18 -4.52
CA ALA A 34 50.46 -24.32 -3.40
C ALA A 34 51.75 -24.75 -2.68
N LEU A 35 52.07 -26.06 -2.68
CA LEU A 35 53.27 -26.60 -2.03
C LEU A 35 54.55 -26.38 -2.88
N LEU A 36 54.43 -26.44 -4.21
CA LEU A 36 55.51 -26.08 -5.15
C LEU A 36 55.82 -24.58 -5.12
N GLU A 37 54.79 -23.76 -4.94
CA GLU A 37 54.90 -22.28 -4.88
C GLU A 37 55.49 -21.80 -3.54
N ALA A 38 55.20 -22.48 -2.43
CA ALA A 38 55.84 -22.23 -1.13
C ALA A 38 57.36 -22.54 -1.17
N LEU A 39 57.76 -23.55 -1.95
CA LEU A 39 59.16 -23.89 -2.21
C LEU A 39 59.87 -22.83 -3.07
N ASP A 40 59.19 -22.25 -4.06
CA ASP A 40 59.74 -21.17 -4.90
C ASP A 40 59.81 -19.81 -4.16
N TRP A 41 58.86 -19.53 -3.25
CA TRP A 41 58.92 -18.36 -2.34
C TRP A 41 60.10 -18.44 -1.37
N ALA A 42 60.36 -19.62 -0.80
CA ALA A 42 61.53 -19.86 0.04
C ALA A 42 62.87 -19.67 -0.71
N GLN A 43 62.84 -19.64 -2.06
CA GLN A 43 63.99 -19.40 -2.93
C GLN A 43 64.06 -17.97 -3.49
N GLY A 44 63.15 -17.06 -3.10
CA GLY A 44 63.27 -15.62 -3.34
C GLY A 44 62.92 -15.13 -4.76
N LYS A 45 62.11 -15.87 -5.53
CA LYS A 45 61.63 -15.42 -6.86
C LYS A 45 60.39 -14.51 -6.75
N SER A 46 60.32 -13.47 -7.58
CA SER A 46 59.19 -12.53 -7.65
C SER A 46 57.95 -13.18 -8.25
N LEU A 47 56.80 -13.03 -7.58
CA LEU A 47 55.48 -13.44 -8.09
C LEU A 47 55.21 -12.77 -9.44
N SER A 48 54.72 -13.54 -10.39
CA SER A 48 54.53 -13.14 -11.79
C SER A 48 53.14 -12.52 -11.99
N ASN A 49 52.94 -11.77 -13.08
CA ASN A 49 51.67 -11.06 -13.40
C ASN A 49 50.44 -11.99 -13.45
N LEU A 50 50.64 -13.32 -13.60
CA LEU A 50 49.59 -14.34 -13.54
C LEU A 50 49.02 -14.53 -12.12
N ASP A 51 49.83 -14.35 -11.07
CA ASP A 51 49.42 -14.56 -9.67
C ASP A 51 48.41 -13.51 -9.20
N TYR A 52 48.62 -12.26 -9.63
CA TYR A 52 47.67 -11.17 -9.40
C TYR A 52 46.36 -11.39 -10.18
N GLN A 53 46.45 -11.85 -11.42
CA GLN A 53 45.26 -12.16 -12.23
C GLN A 53 44.45 -13.31 -11.63
N PHE A 54 45.12 -14.35 -11.11
CA PHE A 54 44.46 -15.47 -10.44
C PHE A 54 43.76 -15.07 -9.14
N LEU A 55 44.42 -14.28 -8.29
CA LEU A 55 43.84 -13.76 -7.05
C LEU A 55 42.62 -12.87 -7.33
N VAL A 56 42.70 -11.98 -8.33
CA VAL A 56 41.58 -11.12 -8.71
C VAL A 56 40.42 -11.95 -9.28
N ALA A 57 40.71 -12.98 -10.09
CA ALA A 57 39.68 -13.85 -10.65
C ALA A 57 38.97 -14.70 -9.58
N SER A 58 39.70 -15.23 -8.59
CA SER A 58 39.12 -16.01 -7.49
C SER A 58 38.24 -15.16 -6.57
N GLN A 59 38.68 -13.94 -6.24
CA GLN A 59 37.87 -12.97 -5.49
C GLN A 59 36.61 -12.56 -6.25
N GLU A 60 36.70 -12.34 -7.57
CA GLU A 60 35.54 -11.97 -8.37
C GLU A 60 34.54 -13.14 -8.47
N LEU A 61 35.01 -14.38 -8.53
CA LEU A 61 34.14 -15.56 -8.49
C LEU A 61 33.44 -15.68 -7.14
N GLU A 62 34.16 -15.51 -6.02
CA GLU A 62 33.57 -15.54 -4.68
C GLU A 62 32.55 -14.41 -4.49
N ARG A 63 32.87 -13.20 -4.95
CA ARG A 63 31.96 -12.05 -4.94
C ARG A 63 30.67 -12.33 -5.70
N ARG A 64 30.77 -12.93 -6.89
CA ARG A 64 29.60 -13.32 -7.70
C ARG A 64 28.76 -14.39 -7.01
N GLN A 65 29.38 -15.39 -6.41
CA GLN A 65 28.66 -16.43 -5.68
C GLN A 65 27.93 -15.86 -4.45
N LEU A 66 28.58 -14.97 -3.70
CA LEU A 66 27.95 -14.26 -2.58
C LEU A 66 26.79 -13.38 -3.07
N GLN A 67 26.97 -12.67 -4.18
CA GLN A 67 25.92 -11.82 -4.75
C GLN A 67 24.71 -12.63 -5.21
N GLN A 68 24.92 -13.77 -5.87
CA GLN A 68 23.84 -14.69 -6.25
C GLN A 68 23.11 -15.26 -5.03
N LYS A 69 23.83 -15.65 -3.98
CA LYS A 69 23.22 -16.12 -2.72
C LYS A 69 22.38 -15.02 -2.06
N LEU A 70 22.88 -13.79 -2.05
CA LEU A 70 22.17 -12.63 -1.50
C LEU A 70 20.88 -12.35 -2.29
N GLU A 71 20.96 -12.37 -3.63
CA GLU A 71 19.79 -12.18 -4.51
C GLU A 71 18.75 -13.28 -4.31
N ALA A 72 19.17 -14.54 -4.25
CA ALA A 72 18.26 -15.67 -3.99
C ALA A 72 17.59 -15.56 -2.61
N ALA A 73 18.36 -15.22 -1.57
CA ALA A 73 17.82 -15.00 -0.23
C ALA A 73 16.82 -13.84 -0.19
N ASN A 74 17.11 -12.73 -0.88
CA ASN A 74 16.20 -11.60 -0.99
C ASN A 74 14.90 -11.95 -1.73
N GLN A 75 14.99 -12.73 -2.81
CA GLN A 75 13.82 -13.21 -3.54
C GLN A 75 12.93 -14.10 -2.66
N GLU A 76 13.54 -15.01 -1.91
CA GLU A 76 12.80 -15.89 -1.00
C GLU A 76 12.13 -15.09 0.13
N LEU A 77 12.84 -14.12 0.72
CA LEU A 77 12.26 -13.20 1.71
C LEU A 77 11.08 -12.41 1.13
N GLN A 78 11.19 -11.91 -0.10
CA GLN A 78 10.08 -11.22 -0.78
C GLN A 78 8.89 -12.13 -1.03
N ARG A 79 9.14 -13.38 -1.45
CA ARG A 79 8.09 -14.38 -1.67
C ARG A 79 7.35 -14.69 -0.36
N LEU A 80 8.08 -14.98 0.71
CA LEU A 80 7.51 -15.26 2.03
C LEU A 80 6.75 -14.05 2.57
N SER A 81 7.28 -12.83 2.39
CA SER A 81 6.60 -11.59 2.77
C SER A 81 5.30 -11.39 1.99
N THR A 82 5.28 -11.72 0.70
CA THR A 82 4.07 -11.62 -0.12
C THR A 82 2.98 -12.56 0.36
N ILE A 83 3.33 -13.82 0.67
CA ILE A 83 2.38 -14.81 1.21
C ILE A 83 1.85 -14.36 2.57
N ALA A 84 2.71 -13.80 3.43
CA ALA A 84 2.33 -13.32 4.75
C ALA A 84 1.41 -12.08 4.73
N ASN A 85 1.30 -11.40 3.58
CA ASN A 85 0.58 -10.13 3.44
C ASN A 85 -0.76 -10.24 2.70
N ILE A 86 -1.11 -11.44 2.23
CA ILE A 86 -2.35 -11.71 1.47
C ILE A 86 -3.30 -12.55 2.32
N ASP A 87 -4.59 -12.21 2.28
CA ASP A 87 -5.64 -13.02 2.86
C ASP A 87 -5.92 -14.25 1.98
N PHE A 88 -5.89 -15.44 2.59
CA PHE A 88 -5.97 -16.71 1.85
C PHE A 88 -7.32 -16.92 1.14
N LEU A 89 -8.41 -16.39 1.69
CA LEU A 89 -9.76 -16.59 1.15
C LEU A 89 -10.03 -15.64 -0.03
N THR A 90 -9.65 -14.38 0.14
CA THR A 90 -10.06 -13.28 -0.74
C THR A 90 -8.96 -12.86 -1.71
N GLN A 91 -7.71 -13.28 -1.49
CA GLN A 91 -6.54 -12.96 -2.33
C GLN A 91 -6.28 -11.44 -2.49
N VAL A 92 -6.81 -10.64 -1.56
CA VAL A 92 -6.47 -9.23 -1.35
C VAL A 92 -5.52 -9.11 -0.15
N ALA A 93 -5.02 -7.90 0.13
CA ALA A 93 -4.14 -7.71 1.28
C ALA A 93 -4.85 -8.10 2.59
N ASN A 94 -4.12 -8.60 3.57
CA ASN A 94 -4.68 -8.84 4.90
C ASN A 94 -4.61 -7.57 5.78
N ARG A 95 -5.23 -7.63 6.96
CA ARG A 95 -5.23 -6.51 7.92
C ARG A 95 -3.83 -6.00 8.27
N ARG A 96 -2.87 -6.91 8.49
CA ARG A 96 -1.49 -6.53 8.79
C ARG A 96 -0.90 -5.67 7.66
N ARG A 97 -1.04 -6.13 6.42
CA ARG A 97 -0.55 -5.41 5.25
C ARG A 97 -1.26 -4.06 5.06
N PHE A 98 -2.56 -4.00 5.37
CA PHE A 98 -3.31 -2.75 5.40
C PHE A 98 -2.71 -1.74 6.38
N GLU A 99 -2.47 -2.13 7.63
CA GLU A 99 -1.92 -1.23 8.66
C GLU A 99 -0.51 -0.73 8.28
N GLU A 100 0.35 -1.63 7.81
CA GLU A 100 1.70 -1.28 7.32
C GLU A 100 1.65 -0.31 6.14
N TYR A 101 0.78 -0.57 5.15
CA TYR A 101 0.68 0.27 3.97
C TYR A 101 0.06 1.64 4.27
N LEU A 102 -0.93 1.69 5.17
CA LEU A 102 -1.56 2.94 5.59
C LEU A 102 -0.55 3.87 6.25
N ASP A 103 0.33 3.36 7.11
CA ASP A 103 1.39 4.15 7.74
C ASP A 103 2.42 4.67 6.71
N ILE A 104 2.80 3.84 5.72
CA ILE A 104 3.68 4.26 4.62
C ILE A 104 3.05 5.40 3.82
N GLU A 105 1.81 5.24 3.37
CA GLU A 105 1.11 6.25 2.58
C GLU A 105 0.77 7.50 3.41
N TRP A 106 0.49 7.36 4.70
CA TRP A 106 0.32 8.49 5.62
C TRP A 106 1.57 9.39 5.62
N ARG A 107 2.75 8.80 5.80
CA ARG A 107 4.03 9.54 5.77
C ARG A 107 4.30 10.15 4.39
N ARG A 108 3.95 9.44 3.32
CA ARG A 108 4.11 9.93 1.94
C ARG A 108 3.22 11.14 1.67
N MET A 109 1.94 11.04 1.99
CA MET A 109 0.94 12.11 1.80
C MET A 109 1.20 13.30 2.73
N THR A 110 1.77 13.06 3.92
CA THR A 110 2.27 14.14 4.80
C THR A 110 3.36 14.96 4.10
N ARG A 111 4.31 14.30 3.42
CA ARG A 111 5.41 15.01 2.71
C ARG A 111 4.93 15.74 1.47
N SER A 112 4.02 15.15 0.69
CA SER A 112 3.50 15.74 -0.54
C SER A 112 2.34 16.72 -0.32
N GLN A 113 1.81 16.81 0.90
CA GLN A 113 0.63 17.60 1.26
C GLN A 113 -0.56 17.29 0.34
N GLN A 114 -0.76 16.01 0.04
CA GLN A 114 -1.84 15.50 -0.81
C GLN A 114 -2.89 14.77 0.03
N PRO A 115 -4.14 14.65 -0.46
CA PRO A 115 -5.20 13.96 0.27
C PRO A 115 -4.97 12.45 0.31
N LEU A 116 -5.28 11.85 1.45
CA LEU A 116 -5.36 10.41 1.66
C LEU A 116 -6.81 10.07 2.03
N SER A 117 -7.40 9.12 1.30
CA SER A 117 -8.75 8.65 1.57
C SER A 117 -8.76 7.20 2.00
N LEU A 118 -9.61 6.88 2.96
CA LEU A 118 -9.87 5.53 3.45
C LEU A 118 -11.36 5.23 3.30
N ILE A 119 -11.67 4.05 2.77
CA ILE A 119 -13.02 3.50 2.71
C ILE A 119 -13.04 2.20 3.51
N LEU A 120 -13.91 2.12 4.51
CA LEU A 120 -14.25 0.87 5.19
C LEU A 120 -15.58 0.37 4.62
N VAL A 121 -15.62 -0.91 4.29
CA VAL A 121 -16.74 -1.56 3.61
C VAL A 121 -17.15 -2.78 4.41
N ASP A 122 -18.44 -2.97 4.58
CA ASP A 122 -19.02 -4.12 5.27
C ASP A 122 -20.13 -4.75 4.44
N VAL A 123 -20.19 -6.08 4.44
CA VAL A 123 -21.23 -6.84 3.74
C VAL A 123 -22.51 -6.85 4.57
N ASP A 124 -23.56 -6.26 4.02
CA ASP A 124 -24.82 -6.08 4.74
C ASP A 124 -25.47 -7.42 5.10
N LEU A 125 -25.78 -7.59 6.39
CA LEU A 125 -26.46 -8.77 6.93
C LEU A 125 -25.73 -10.09 6.60
N PHE A 126 -24.39 -10.09 6.59
CA PHE A 126 -23.61 -11.27 6.21
C PHE A 126 -23.77 -12.45 7.18
N LYS A 127 -23.97 -12.19 8.48
CA LYS A 127 -24.35 -13.25 9.43
C LYS A 127 -25.62 -13.99 8.98
N SER A 128 -26.69 -13.26 8.63
CA SER A 128 -27.93 -13.86 8.12
C SER A 128 -27.73 -14.61 6.81
N TYR A 129 -26.84 -14.12 5.94
CA TYR A 129 -26.43 -14.84 4.73
C TYR A 129 -25.81 -16.20 5.08
N ASN A 130 -24.85 -16.23 6.00
CA ASN A 130 -24.20 -17.47 6.44
C ASN A 130 -25.16 -18.42 7.16
N ASP A 131 -26.08 -17.89 7.96
CA ASP A 131 -27.11 -18.69 8.64
C ASP A 131 -28.04 -19.38 7.61
N THR A 132 -28.24 -18.75 6.45
CA THR A 132 -29.12 -19.25 5.38
C THR A 132 -28.41 -20.23 4.43
N TYR A 133 -27.20 -19.88 3.96
CA TYR A 133 -26.51 -20.60 2.89
C TYR A 133 -25.28 -21.41 3.38
N GLY A 134 -24.93 -21.29 4.66
CA GLY A 134 -23.76 -21.92 5.28
C GLY A 134 -22.44 -21.19 4.99
N HIS A 135 -21.47 -21.38 5.88
CA HIS A 135 -20.13 -20.79 5.77
C HIS A 135 -19.42 -21.04 4.42
N PRO A 136 -19.50 -22.22 3.79
CA PRO A 136 -18.86 -22.44 2.49
C PRO A 136 -19.39 -21.53 1.37
N MET A 137 -20.68 -21.16 1.40
CA MET A 137 -21.24 -20.19 0.46
C MET A 137 -20.87 -18.77 0.84
N GLY A 138 -20.80 -18.47 2.14
CA GLY A 138 -20.24 -17.23 2.66
C GLY A 138 -18.84 -16.95 2.14
N ASP A 139 -17.96 -17.95 2.24
CA ASP A 139 -16.58 -17.85 1.77
C ASP A 139 -16.50 -17.53 0.27
N ARG A 140 -17.29 -18.24 -0.54
CA ARG A 140 -17.40 -17.96 -2.00
C ARG A 140 -17.95 -16.56 -2.27
N CYS A 141 -18.90 -16.10 -1.46
CA CYS A 141 -19.45 -14.74 -1.55
C CYS A 141 -18.36 -13.69 -1.30
N LEU A 142 -17.59 -13.85 -0.21
CA LEU A 142 -16.47 -12.95 0.12
C LEU A 142 -15.39 -12.94 -0.97
N SER A 143 -15.02 -14.09 -1.54
CA SER A 143 -14.06 -14.14 -2.65
C SER A 143 -14.57 -13.39 -3.88
N LYS A 144 -15.87 -13.48 -4.22
CA LYS A 144 -16.47 -12.73 -5.33
C LYS A 144 -16.51 -11.23 -5.07
N ILE A 145 -16.86 -10.82 -3.84
CA ILE A 145 -16.88 -9.41 -3.43
C ILE A 145 -15.48 -8.82 -3.49
N ALA A 146 -14.48 -9.51 -2.96
CA ALA A 146 -13.08 -9.07 -2.99
C ALA A 146 -12.59 -8.84 -4.42
N ARG A 147 -12.92 -9.76 -5.34
CA ARG A 147 -12.61 -9.61 -6.76
C ARG A 147 -13.29 -8.39 -7.37
N ALA A 148 -14.59 -8.20 -7.10
CA ALA A 148 -15.32 -7.04 -7.61
C ALA A 148 -14.75 -5.70 -7.10
N ILE A 149 -14.32 -5.64 -5.84
CA ILE A 149 -13.65 -4.45 -5.27
C ILE A 149 -12.30 -4.23 -5.98
N LYS A 150 -11.49 -5.27 -6.14
CA LYS A 150 -10.18 -5.21 -6.81
C LYS A 150 -10.29 -4.80 -8.28
N ASP A 151 -11.33 -5.24 -8.99
CA ASP A 151 -11.57 -4.87 -10.39
C ASP A 151 -11.96 -3.37 -10.53
N VAL A 152 -12.51 -2.75 -9.48
CA VAL A 152 -12.77 -1.30 -9.45
C VAL A 152 -11.52 -0.50 -9.08
N VAL A 153 -10.74 -0.99 -8.11
CA VAL A 153 -9.56 -0.31 -7.55
C VAL A 153 -8.29 -0.79 -8.25
N GLN A 154 -8.01 -0.23 -9.43
CA GLN A 154 -6.92 -0.70 -10.31
C GLN A 154 -5.62 0.13 -10.21
N ARG A 155 -5.61 1.27 -9.52
CA ARG A 155 -4.41 2.13 -9.50
C ARG A 155 -3.33 1.46 -8.65
N PRO A 156 -2.06 1.43 -9.09
CA PRO A 156 -0.96 0.81 -8.33
C PRO A 156 -0.71 1.42 -6.95
N ALA A 157 -1.15 2.67 -6.73
CA ALA A 157 -1.00 3.38 -5.46
C ALA A 157 -2.18 3.17 -4.50
N ASP A 158 -3.20 2.42 -4.92
CA ASP A 158 -4.36 2.11 -4.09
C ASP A 158 -4.24 0.67 -3.58
N LEU A 159 -4.78 0.41 -2.39
CA LEU A 159 -4.75 -0.91 -1.77
C LEU A 159 -6.14 -1.37 -1.39
N VAL A 160 -6.48 -2.60 -1.75
CA VAL A 160 -7.66 -3.32 -1.24
C VAL A 160 -7.19 -4.37 -0.25
N ALA A 161 -7.83 -4.41 0.92
CA ALA A 161 -7.52 -5.35 1.97
C ALA A 161 -8.79 -5.93 2.61
N ARG A 162 -8.72 -7.16 3.12
CA ARG A 162 -9.70 -7.72 4.05
C ARG A 162 -9.32 -7.28 5.47
N TYR A 163 -10.17 -6.47 6.08
CA TYR A 163 -9.91 -5.85 7.37
C TYR A 163 -10.26 -6.78 8.55
N GLY A 164 -11.33 -7.57 8.41
CA GLY A 164 -11.70 -8.61 9.36
C GLY A 164 -13.05 -9.23 9.03
N GLY A 165 -13.25 -10.54 9.21
CA GLY A 165 -14.54 -11.19 8.93
C GLY A 165 -15.07 -10.88 7.52
N GLU A 166 -16.19 -10.16 7.45
CA GLU A 166 -16.84 -9.64 6.23
C GLU A 166 -16.46 -8.19 5.85
N GLU A 167 -15.51 -7.58 6.55
CA GLU A 167 -15.10 -6.19 6.35
C GLU A 167 -13.90 -6.08 5.41
N PHE A 168 -13.95 -5.09 4.53
CA PHE A 168 -12.88 -4.71 3.62
C PHE A 168 -12.46 -3.26 3.85
N ALA A 169 -11.20 -2.97 3.59
CA ALA A 169 -10.65 -1.62 3.62
C ALA A 169 -10.02 -1.28 2.27
N VAL A 170 -10.22 -0.04 1.82
CA VAL A 170 -9.62 0.50 0.61
C VAL A 170 -8.87 1.79 0.93
N ILE A 171 -7.58 1.81 0.64
CA ILE A 171 -6.72 2.99 0.77
C ILE A 171 -6.59 3.61 -0.62
N LEU A 172 -6.92 4.90 -0.73
CA LEU A 172 -6.85 5.67 -1.97
C LEU A 172 -5.86 6.81 -1.80
N SER A 173 -4.74 6.71 -2.51
CA SER A 173 -3.64 7.66 -2.41
C SER A 173 -3.89 8.86 -3.33
N ASN A 174 -3.59 10.07 -2.86
CA ASN A 174 -3.82 11.31 -3.61
C ASN A 174 -5.24 11.39 -4.20
N THR A 175 -6.24 11.07 -3.38
CA THR A 175 -7.64 11.05 -3.79
C THR A 175 -8.45 11.83 -2.78
N ASP A 176 -9.19 12.82 -3.26
CA ASP A 176 -10.07 13.66 -2.45
C ASP A 176 -11.39 12.96 -2.12
N ILE A 177 -12.24 13.64 -1.36
CA ILE A 177 -13.52 13.09 -0.90
C ILE A 177 -14.46 12.74 -2.06
N LEU A 178 -14.45 13.53 -3.14
CA LEU A 178 -15.32 13.32 -4.30
C LEU A 178 -14.86 12.11 -5.10
N GLY A 179 -13.56 12.00 -5.36
CA GLY A 179 -12.96 10.82 -6.00
C GLY A 179 -13.17 9.55 -5.18
N ALA A 180 -12.99 9.63 -3.86
CA ALA A 180 -13.21 8.49 -2.96
C ALA A 180 -14.68 8.06 -2.94
N THR A 181 -15.61 9.02 -2.92
CA THR A 181 -17.06 8.74 -2.98
C THR A 181 -17.42 8.02 -4.28
N HIS A 182 -16.91 8.49 -5.42
CA HIS A 182 -17.14 7.84 -6.72
C HIS A 182 -16.63 6.39 -6.75
N ILE A 183 -15.46 6.13 -6.17
CA ILE A 183 -14.92 4.77 -6.07
C ILE A 183 -15.77 3.90 -5.14
N ALA A 184 -16.20 4.42 -3.98
CA ALA A 184 -17.07 3.71 -3.06
C ALA A 184 -18.42 3.35 -3.71
N GLU A 185 -19.04 4.27 -4.43
CA GLU A 185 -20.30 4.03 -5.14
C GLU A 185 -20.13 2.98 -6.25
N LYS A 186 -19.01 3.03 -6.98
CA LYS A 186 -18.66 2.01 -7.98
C LYS A 186 -18.49 0.63 -7.35
N ILE A 187 -17.87 0.54 -6.18
CA ILE A 187 -17.73 -0.72 -5.44
C ILE A 187 -19.12 -1.27 -5.08
N CYS A 188 -19.98 -0.46 -4.47
CA CYS A 188 -21.35 -0.87 -4.13
C CYS A 188 -22.15 -1.29 -5.38
N PHE A 189 -21.98 -0.59 -6.51
CA PHE A 189 -22.60 -0.97 -7.77
C PHE A 189 -22.06 -2.28 -8.34
N ALA A 190 -20.74 -2.47 -8.35
CA ALA A 190 -20.09 -3.67 -8.86
C ALA A 190 -20.54 -4.92 -8.10
N VAL A 191 -20.65 -4.85 -6.76
CA VAL A 191 -21.14 -5.96 -5.95
C VAL A 191 -22.62 -6.24 -6.20
N ARG A 192 -23.47 -5.21 -6.31
CA ARG A 192 -24.88 -5.41 -6.69
C ARG A 192 -25.02 -6.10 -8.05
N LYS A 193 -24.15 -5.78 -9.01
CA LYS A 193 -24.13 -6.40 -10.34
C LYS A 193 -23.78 -7.89 -10.31
N LEU A 194 -23.12 -8.38 -9.26
CA LEU A 194 -22.90 -9.83 -9.10
C LEU A 194 -24.20 -10.60 -8.89
N ALA A 195 -25.29 -9.92 -8.50
CA ALA A 195 -26.62 -10.48 -8.30
C ALA A 195 -26.61 -11.76 -7.44
N ILE A 196 -25.78 -11.78 -6.38
CA ILE A 196 -25.70 -12.90 -5.44
C ILE A 196 -26.97 -12.89 -4.59
N PRO A 197 -27.82 -13.93 -4.63
CA PRO A 197 -29.08 -13.96 -3.89
C PRO A 197 -28.87 -13.84 -2.38
N HIS A 198 -29.70 -13.05 -1.70
CA HIS A 198 -29.75 -12.96 -0.24
C HIS A 198 -31.22 -12.95 0.21
N GLU A 199 -31.84 -14.13 0.23
CA GLU A 199 -33.28 -14.29 0.42
C GLU A 199 -33.81 -13.76 1.75
N ASN A 200 -33.02 -13.85 2.82
CA ASN A 200 -33.39 -13.42 4.17
C ASN A 200 -32.95 -11.97 4.49
N SER A 201 -32.44 -11.24 3.50
CA SER A 201 -32.05 -9.84 3.69
C SER A 201 -33.26 -8.92 3.71
N GLN A 202 -33.31 -8.07 4.74
CA GLN A 202 -34.29 -6.99 4.85
C GLN A 202 -33.92 -5.76 4.00
N VAL A 203 -32.74 -5.76 3.36
CA VAL A 203 -32.20 -4.61 2.61
C VAL A 203 -32.47 -4.74 1.12
N SER A 204 -32.32 -5.95 0.56
CA SER A 204 -32.35 -6.22 -0.88
C SER A 204 -32.38 -7.74 -1.09
N SER A 205 -33.00 -8.23 -2.18
CA SER A 205 -32.96 -9.64 -2.58
C SER A 205 -31.57 -10.15 -2.99
N TYR A 206 -30.59 -9.26 -3.03
CA TYR A 206 -29.19 -9.55 -3.34
C TYR A 206 -28.26 -8.99 -2.27
N VAL A 207 -27.05 -9.56 -2.18
CA VAL A 207 -25.98 -9.06 -1.31
C VAL A 207 -25.63 -7.61 -1.66
N THR A 208 -25.59 -6.75 -0.64
CA THR A 208 -25.22 -5.32 -0.74
C THR A 208 -24.08 -4.98 0.22
N LEU A 209 -23.50 -3.80 0.01
CA LEU A 209 -22.43 -3.27 0.84
C LEU A 209 -22.83 -1.93 1.45
N SER A 210 -22.47 -1.72 2.71
CA SER A 210 -22.39 -0.39 3.32
C SER A 210 -20.95 0.07 3.35
N ALA A 211 -20.72 1.35 3.03
CA ALA A 211 -19.37 1.94 3.00
C ALA A 211 -19.31 3.22 3.82
N GLY A 212 -18.29 3.33 4.67
CA GLY A 212 -17.91 4.53 5.39
C GLY A 212 -16.60 5.07 4.86
N LEU A 213 -16.56 6.35 4.51
CA LEU A 213 -15.35 6.97 3.97
C LEU A 213 -14.90 8.17 4.79
N ALA A 214 -13.58 8.36 4.83
CA ALA A 214 -12.92 9.50 5.43
C ALA A 214 -11.78 9.97 4.52
N THR A 215 -11.60 11.29 4.42
CA THR A 215 -10.49 11.90 3.69
C THR A 215 -9.79 12.90 4.59
N VAL A 216 -8.47 12.89 4.57
CA VAL A 216 -7.64 13.84 5.31
C VAL A 216 -6.45 14.25 4.46
N ILE A 217 -5.93 15.46 4.67
CA ILE A 217 -4.58 15.81 4.23
C ILE A 217 -3.69 15.61 5.47
N PRO A 218 -2.86 14.55 5.52
CA PRO A 218 -2.07 14.24 6.70
C PRO A 218 -1.15 15.38 7.11
N ILE A 219 -1.04 15.62 8.42
CA ILE A 219 -0.16 16.62 9.03
C ILE A 219 0.89 15.89 9.89
N LEU A 220 2.10 16.47 9.96
CA LEU A 220 3.17 15.99 10.84
C LEU A 220 2.64 15.85 12.29
N ASN A 221 3.02 14.76 12.98
CA ASN A 221 2.66 14.43 14.37
C ASN A 221 1.20 14.00 14.62
N PHE A 222 0.40 13.75 13.58
CA PHE A 222 -0.93 13.14 13.72
C PHE A 222 -0.89 11.64 13.41
N ASN A 223 -1.66 10.87 14.17
CA ASN A 223 -1.75 9.41 14.03
C ASN A 223 -2.82 9.03 12.98
N PHE A 224 -2.46 8.11 12.08
CA PHE A 224 -3.37 7.56 11.08
C PHE A 224 -4.62 6.90 11.69
N GLN A 225 -4.60 6.49 12.96
CA GLN A 225 -5.77 5.96 13.67
C GLN A 225 -7.00 6.88 13.60
N LYS A 226 -6.81 8.21 13.51
CA LYS A 226 -7.93 9.16 13.36
C LYS A 226 -8.74 8.93 12.07
N ILE A 227 -8.09 8.59 10.95
CA ILE A 227 -8.80 8.35 9.68
C ILE A 227 -9.62 7.06 9.75
N ILE A 228 -9.14 6.05 10.48
CA ILE A 228 -9.84 4.78 10.69
C ILE A 228 -11.10 5.02 11.52
N VAL A 229 -10.98 5.71 12.65
CA VAL A 229 -12.13 6.05 13.52
C VAL A 229 -13.18 6.87 12.77
N ALA A 230 -12.74 7.82 11.94
CA ALA A 230 -13.64 8.63 11.14
C ALA A 230 -14.38 7.77 10.09
N ALA A 231 -13.67 6.89 9.36
CA ALA A 231 -14.27 5.99 8.38
C ALA A 231 -15.24 5.00 9.03
N ASP A 232 -14.92 4.49 10.21
CA ASP A 232 -15.79 3.58 10.99
C ASP A 232 -17.08 4.28 11.43
N LYS A 233 -16.98 5.51 11.94
CA LYS A 233 -18.16 6.34 12.26
C LYS A 233 -19.05 6.56 11.04
N ALA A 234 -18.47 6.80 9.86
CA ALA A 234 -19.22 6.93 8.61
C ALA A 234 -19.87 5.59 8.20
N LEU A 235 -19.20 4.46 8.42
CA LEU A 235 -19.74 3.13 8.12
C LEU A 235 -20.93 2.80 9.02
N TYR A 236 -20.82 3.13 10.31
CA TYR A 236 -21.93 3.03 11.25
C TYR A 236 -23.13 3.87 10.80
N GLN A 237 -22.91 5.10 10.33
CA GLN A 237 -23.98 5.95 9.77
C GLN A 237 -24.62 5.32 8.53
N ALA A 238 -23.84 4.72 7.63
CA ALA A 238 -24.37 4.01 6.47
C ALA A 238 -25.29 2.85 6.87
N LYS A 239 -24.87 2.05 7.87
CA LYS A 239 -25.67 0.95 8.41
C LYS A 239 -26.94 1.46 9.09
N ALA A 240 -26.84 2.51 9.90
CA ALA A 240 -27.98 3.10 10.62
C ALA A 240 -29.00 3.77 9.69
N ALA A 241 -28.55 4.37 8.59
CA ALA A 241 -29.41 5.02 7.61
C ALA A 241 -30.11 4.04 6.65
N GLY A 242 -30.02 2.73 6.90
CA GLY A 242 -30.73 1.70 6.13
C GLY A 242 -29.86 0.88 5.19
N ARG A 243 -28.53 0.88 5.38
CA ARG A 243 -27.57 0.04 4.64
C ARG A 243 -27.52 0.32 3.12
N ASN A 244 -26.76 -0.49 2.36
CA ASN A 244 -26.61 -0.39 0.90
C ASN A 244 -26.30 1.02 0.40
N ARG A 245 -25.36 1.70 1.07
CA ARG A 245 -25.04 3.11 0.78
C ARG A 245 -23.64 3.47 1.20
N VAL A 246 -23.21 4.61 0.70
CA VAL A 246 -21.97 5.27 1.06
C VAL A 246 -22.30 6.44 1.98
N CYS A 247 -21.61 6.53 3.11
CA CYS A 247 -21.62 7.72 3.96
C CYS A 247 -20.18 8.22 4.14
N SER A 248 -20.05 9.53 4.31
CA SER A 248 -18.76 10.17 4.54
C SER A 248 -18.77 10.95 5.85
N CYS A 249 -17.68 10.88 6.59
CA CYS A 249 -17.46 11.77 7.72
C CYS A 249 -16.68 13.00 7.23
N GLN A 250 -17.35 14.15 7.23
CA GLN A 250 -16.68 15.44 7.11
C GLN A 250 -16.40 16.02 8.50
N GLU A 251 -15.91 15.20 9.43
CA GLU A 251 -15.35 15.75 10.65
C GLU A 251 -13.90 16.17 10.35
N GLN A 252 -13.73 17.49 10.18
CA GLN A 252 -12.50 18.25 10.39
C GLN A 252 -11.71 18.76 9.16
N THR A 253 -12.35 19.34 8.15
CA THR A 253 -11.69 20.44 7.41
C THR A 253 -11.60 21.71 8.27
N LYS A 254 -12.61 21.98 9.11
CA LYS A 254 -12.62 23.15 10.01
C LYS A 254 -11.62 23.04 11.18
N ASN A 255 -11.43 21.87 11.79
CA ASN A 255 -10.46 21.72 12.88
C ASN A 255 -9.02 21.54 12.40
N LEU A 256 -8.76 20.94 11.23
CA LEU A 256 -7.40 20.84 10.71
C LEU A 256 -6.84 22.21 10.29
N GLU A 257 -7.66 23.13 9.78
CA GLU A 257 -7.19 24.51 9.56
C GLU A 257 -6.87 25.21 10.89
N VAL A 258 -7.72 25.06 11.91
CA VAL A 258 -7.47 25.61 13.25
C VAL A 258 -6.24 24.97 13.91
N GLU A 259 -6.02 23.66 13.77
CA GLU A 259 -4.83 22.96 14.27
C GLU A 259 -3.58 23.26 13.44
N ARG A 260 -3.68 23.44 12.12
CA ARG A 260 -2.57 23.94 11.27
C ARG A 260 -2.22 25.36 11.66
N ILE A 261 -3.20 26.23 11.85
CA ILE A 261 -3.01 27.60 12.35
C ILE A 261 -2.39 27.56 13.76
N ALA A 262 -2.85 26.68 14.65
CA ALA A 262 -2.30 26.54 16.00
C ALA A 262 -0.86 25.96 15.98
N THR A 263 -0.56 25.04 15.07
CA THR A 263 0.79 24.46 14.92
C THR A 263 1.75 25.46 14.28
N LEU A 264 1.29 26.17 13.25
CA LEU A 264 2.00 27.30 12.68
C LEU A 264 2.20 28.41 13.72
N ALA A 265 1.21 28.68 14.59
CA ALA A 265 1.32 29.62 15.70
C ALA A 265 2.29 29.15 16.80
N LYS A 266 2.40 27.84 17.05
CA LYS A 266 3.42 27.26 17.96
C LYS A 266 4.82 27.39 17.38
N LEU A 267 4.99 27.18 16.07
CA LEU A 267 6.23 27.47 15.33
C LEU A 267 6.51 28.99 15.25
N PHE A 268 5.46 29.82 15.21
CA PHE A 268 5.53 31.28 15.21
C PHE A 268 6.06 31.84 16.53
N LEU A 269 5.78 31.18 17.65
CA LEU A 269 6.32 31.50 18.97
C LEU A 269 7.83 31.18 19.11
N SER A 270 8.47 30.59 18.09
CA SER A 270 9.90 30.27 18.07
C SER A 270 10.77 31.22 17.22
N ASP A 271 10.31 32.47 17.02
CA ASP A 271 11.08 33.63 16.55
C ASP A 271 11.83 33.49 15.21
N ARG A 272 11.15 33.76 14.07
CA ARG A 272 11.81 34.21 12.81
C ARG A 272 10.91 35.13 11.96
N LEU A 273 11.36 36.36 11.75
CA LEU A 273 10.70 37.45 10.99
C LEU A 273 10.25 37.07 9.56
N LEU A 274 10.96 36.17 8.87
CA LEU A 274 10.65 35.80 7.47
C LEU A 274 9.31 35.06 7.31
N ILE A 275 8.86 34.34 8.34
CA ILE A 275 7.63 33.54 8.27
C ILE A 275 6.37 34.43 8.39
N ARG A 276 6.51 35.66 8.91
CA ARG A 276 5.37 36.59 9.06
C ARG A 276 4.78 37.04 7.74
N GLU A 277 5.59 37.34 6.73
CA GLU A 277 5.10 37.82 5.43
C GLU A 277 4.37 36.72 4.65
N GLU A 278 4.94 35.51 4.58
CA GLU A 278 4.30 34.39 3.87
C GLU A 278 2.97 33.98 4.52
N LEU A 279 2.89 34.02 5.85
CA LEU A 279 1.69 33.68 6.58
C LEU A 279 0.61 34.75 6.43
N TRP A 280 1.00 36.03 6.40
CA TRP A 280 0.08 37.15 6.13
C TRP A 280 -0.48 37.10 4.71
N LEU A 281 0.37 36.79 3.72
CA LEU A 281 -0.04 36.55 2.33
C LEU A 281 -0.98 35.35 2.20
N SER A 282 -0.75 34.27 2.94
CA SER A 282 -1.60 33.08 2.93
C SER A 282 -2.97 33.36 3.56
N ILE A 283 -3.01 34.12 4.67
CA ILE A 283 -4.25 34.57 5.31
C ILE A 283 -5.06 35.46 4.36
N GLN A 284 -4.42 36.41 3.68
CA GLN A 284 -5.12 37.26 2.71
C GLN A 284 -5.68 36.46 1.53
N LYS A 285 -4.91 35.51 0.99
CA LYS A 285 -5.40 34.62 -0.07
C LYS A 285 -6.61 33.80 0.38
N SER A 286 -6.58 33.28 1.60
CA SER A 286 -7.71 32.53 2.17
C SER A 286 -8.96 33.41 2.33
N GLN A 287 -8.82 34.64 2.84
CA GLN A 287 -9.93 35.59 2.92
C GLN A 287 -10.51 35.92 1.54
N GLN A 288 -9.66 36.18 0.54
CA GLN A 288 -10.09 36.50 -0.82
C GLN A 288 -10.80 35.33 -1.50
N ILE A 289 -10.36 34.09 -1.26
CA ILE A 289 -11.06 32.88 -1.72
C ILE A 289 -12.43 32.78 -1.07
N ASN A 290 -12.53 33.08 0.22
CA ASN A 290 -13.79 32.99 0.95
C ASN A 290 -14.81 34.02 0.44
N GLU A 291 -14.37 35.25 0.17
CA GLU A 291 -15.19 36.30 -0.45
C GLU A 291 -15.68 35.89 -1.86
N LYS A 292 -14.79 35.34 -2.70
CA LYS A 292 -15.16 34.82 -4.02
C LYS A 292 -16.19 33.70 -3.92
N ASN A 293 -16.03 32.78 -2.97
CA ASN A 293 -16.99 31.69 -2.76
C ASN A 293 -18.36 32.22 -2.31
N GLN A 294 -18.40 33.22 -1.41
CA GLN A 294 -19.65 33.88 -1.03
C GLN A 294 -20.34 34.54 -2.23
N GLN A 295 -19.57 35.20 -3.09
CA GLN A 295 -20.09 35.85 -4.29
C GLN A 295 -20.63 34.82 -5.31
N LEU A 296 -19.94 33.70 -5.49
CA LEU A 296 -20.38 32.60 -6.35
C LEU A 296 -21.67 31.96 -5.82
N MET A 297 -21.79 31.77 -4.50
CA MET A 297 -23.01 31.25 -3.88
C MET A 297 -24.20 32.21 -4.08
N LYS A 298 -23.97 33.52 -4.03
CA LYS A 298 -25.01 34.51 -4.34
C LYS A 298 -25.47 34.44 -5.80
N GLN A 299 -24.52 34.31 -6.74
CA GLN A 299 -24.84 34.14 -8.17
C GLN A 299 -25.60 32.84 -8.44
N LEU A 300 -25.24 31.75 -7.76
CA LEU A 300 -25.94 30.48 -7.86
C LEU A 300 -27.38 30.59 -7.35
N GLN A 301 -27.60 31.28 -6.23
CA GLN A 301 -28.94 31.55 -5.70
C GLN A 301 -29.80 32.35 -6.69
N GLU A 302 -29.26 33.44 -7.25
CA GLU A 302 -29.97 34.25 -8.26
C GLU A 302 -30.31 33.43 -9.51
N ALA A 303 -29.43 32.51 -9.94
CA ALA A 303 -29.69 31.62 -11.06
C ALA A 303 -30.80 30.60 -10.75
N MET A 304 -30.84 30.07 -9.52
CA MET A 304 -31.91 29.17 -9.08
C MET A 304 -33.26 29.87 -9.05
N ASP A 305 -33.32 31.10 -8.51
CA ASP A 305 -34.55 31.89 -8.45
C ASP A 305 -35.09 32.21 -9.86
N LYS A 306 -34.20 32.55 -10.80
CA LYS A 306 -34.57 32.74 -12.22
C LYS A 306 -35.11 31.45 -12.84
N ASN A 307 -34.50 30.31 -12.56
CA ASN A 307 -34.95 29.02 -13.09
C ASN A 307 -36.33 28.64 -12.52
N GLN A 308 -36.56 28.90 -11.24
CA GLN A 308 -37.87 28.72 -10.61
C GLN A 308 -38.93 29.62 -11.24
N HIS A 309 -38.59 30.88 -11.52
CA HIS A 309 -39.50 31.80 -12.20
C HIS A 309 -39.83 31.35 -13.64
N ILE A 310 -38.85 30.84 -14.37
CA ILE A 310 -39.06 30.26 -15.72
C ILE A 310 -40.00 29.05 -15.63
N ARG A 311 -39.79 28.15 -14.65
CA ARG A 311 -40.67 26.99 -14.45
C ARG A 311 -42.12 27.38 -14.13
N GLN A 312 -42.31 28.42 -13.30
CA GLN A 312 -43.65 28.95 -12.99
C GLN A 312 -44.33 29.51 -14.25
N LYS A 313 -43.63 30.33 -15.04
CA LYS A 313 -44.16 30.86 -16.31
C LYS A 313 -44.48 29.75 -17.32
N SER A 314 -43.62 28.75 -17.44
CA SER A 314 -43.88 27.58 -18.30
C SER A 314 -45.12 26.82 -17.86
N ALA A 315 -45.34 26.66 -16.54
CA ALA A 315 -46.54 26.01 -16.01
C ALA A 315 -47.82 26.83 -16.30
N GLU A 316 -47.78 28.15 -16.18
CA GLU A 316 -48.91 29.03 -16.55
C GLU A 316 -49.25 28.96 -18.04
N ILE A 317 -48.24 28.93 -18.91
CA ILE A 317 -48.45 28.80 -20.37
C ILE A 317 -49.11 27.45 -20.68
N ILE A 318 -48.61 26.36 -20.10
CA ILE A 318 -49.20 25.01 -20.26
C ILE A 318 -50.66 24.99 -19.78
N TYR A 319 -50.97 25.67 -18.68
CA TYR A 319 -52.34 25.79 -18.18
C TYR A 319 -53.26 26.58 -19.13
N LYS A 320 -52.77 27.68 -19.72
CA LYS A 320 -53.53 28.49 -20.69
C LYS A 320 -53.71 27.83 -22.06
N MET A 321 -52.88 26.83 -22.39
CA MET A 321 -52.97 26.06 -23.63
C MET A 321 -53.93 24.86 -23.53
N ARG A 322 -54.35 24.48 -22.32
CA ARG A 322 -55.40 23.49 -22.06
C ARG A 322 -56.77 24.14 -22.00
#